data_AF-A0A9W8MWR0-F1
#
_entry.id   AF-A0A9W8MWR0-F1
#
_cell.length_a   1.000
_cell.length_b   1.000
_cell.length_c   1.000
_cell.angle_alpha   90.00
_cell.angle_beta   90.00
_cell.angle_gamma   90.00
#
_symmetry.space_group_name_H-M   'P 1'
#
loop_
_entity.id
_entity.type
_entity.pdbx_description
1 polymer ?
#
loop_
_entity_poly.entity_id
_entity_poly.type
_entity_poly.pdbx_seq_one_letter_code
_entity_poly.pdbx_strand_id
1 'polypeptide(L)'
;MHGAKATTAIGCKSDEEILEGMLNVVPSHHFAFGRFMALANALGWVTPRASSDQLAPPITTTVDPLPPREELTPILSNLNRHLAALHTALPTRTAFVIFTGHSDPRRMSLLNAKKNAFESALKSGKTPEQVTALGLSWTMSDARDLEEATELARRGLMFLGIKQ
;
A
#
# COMPACT_ATOMS: atom_id res chain seq x y z
N MET A 1 13.91 3.22 -4.12
CA MET A 1 13.84 1.91 -4.82
C MET A 1 13.63 0.83 -3.76
N HIS A 2 12.66 -0.06 -3.93
CA HIS A 2 12.61 -1.28 -3.10
C HIS A 2 13.84 -2.14 -3.44
N GLY A 3 14.47 -2.77 -2.44
CA GLY A 3 15.63 -3.64 -2.68
C GLY A 3 16.99 -2.92 -2.84
N ALA A 4 17.12 -1.62 -2.55
CA ALA A 4 18.39 -0.89 -2.73
C ALA A 4 19.57 -1.42 -1.88
N LYS A 5 19.30 -2.26 -0.88
CA LYS A 5 20.31 -2.94 -0.05
C LYS A 5 20.23 -4.48 -0.15
N ALA A 6 19.49 -5.00 -1.12
CA ALA A 6 19.37 -6.44 -1.32
C ALA A 6 20.57 -6.96 -2.13
N THR A 7 21.04 -8.17 -1.81
CA THR A 7 22.05 -8.88 -2.60
C THR A 7 21.53 -9.21 -4.00
N THR A 8 20.24 -9.57 -4.09
CA THR A 8 19.54 -9.85 -5.34
C THR A 8 18.24 -9.05 -5.36
N ALA A 9 18.01 -8.27 -6.41
CA ALA A 9 16.79 -7.48 -6.60
C ALA A 9 16.13 -7.87 -7.91
N ILE A 10 14.89 -8.36 -7.84
CA ILE A 10 14.09 -8.77 -9.00
C ILE A 10 12.91 -7.82 -9.10
N GLY A 11 12.77 -7.15 -10.25
CA GLY A 11 11.61 -6.32 -10.55
C GLY A 11 10.49 -7.18 -11.12
N CYS A 12 9.32 -7.13 -10.50
CA CYS A 12 8.12 -7.87 -10.94
C CYS A 12 6.98 -6.90 -11.25
N LYS A 13 6.15 -7.26 -12.22
CA LYS A 13 4.95 -6.51 -12.65
C LYS A 13 3.64 -7.18 -12.22
N SER A 14 3.68 -8.47 -11.89
CA SER A 14 2.52 -9.25 -11.44
C SER A 14 2.87 -10.14 -10.24
N ASP A 15 1.83 -10.64 -9.59
CA ASP A 15 1.94 -11.57 -8.46
C ASP A 15 2.47 -12.95 -8.91
N GLU A 16 2.22 -13.34 -10.16
CA GLU A 16 2.80 -14.53 -10.79
C GLU A 16 4.32 -14.40 -10.94
N GLU A 17 4.80 -13.25 -11.44
CA GLU A 17 6.25 -12.97 -11.54
C GLU A 17 6.91 -12.91 -10.16
N ILE A 18 6.19 -12.43 -9.13
CA ILE A 18 6.66 -12.44 -7.74
C ILE A 18 6.83 -13.87 -7.25
N LEU A 19 5.84 -14.75 -7.47
CA LEU A 19 5.93 -16.15 -7.09
C LEU A 19 7.12 -16.83 -7.78
N GLU A 20 7.25 -16.68 -9.10
CA GLU A 20 8.36 -17.26 -9.87
C GLU A 20 9.72 -16.75 -9.34
N GLY A 21 9.84 -15.44 -9.13
CA GLY A 21 11.04 -14.84 -8.54
C GLY A 21 11.38 -15.42 -7.17
N MET A 22 10.38 -15.58 -6.29
CA MET A 22 10.56 -16.17 -4.97
C MET A 22 11.03 -17.62 -5.04
N LEU A 23 10.41 -18.45 -5.90
CA LEU A 23 10.80 -19.84 -6.09
C LEU A 23 12.25 -20.00 -6.59
N ASN A 24 12.71 -19.06 -7.42
CA ASN A 24 14.09 -19.05 -7.92
C ASN A 24 15.12 -18.63 -6.85
N VAL A 25 14.79 -17.71 -5.95
CA VAL A 25 15.77 -17.17 -4.97
C VAL A 25 15.81 -17.94 -3.65
N VAL A 26 14.70 -18.57 -3.23
CA VAL A 26 14.61 -19.29 -1.94
C VAL A 26 15.72 -20.34 -1.77
N PRO A 27 16.09 -21.15 -2.79
CA PRO A 27 17.17 -22.14 -2.63
C PRO A 27 18.56 -21.55 -2.39
N SER A 28 18.79 -20.29 -2.77
CA SER A 28 20.11 -19.64 -2.76
C SER A 28 20.26 -18.54 -1.69
N HIS A 29 19.20 -18.22 -0.94
CA HIS A 29 19.20 -17.12 0.02
C HIS A 29 18.66 -17.56 1.38
N HIS A 30 19.28 -17.06 2.46
CA HIS A 30 18.80 -17.29 3.83
C HIS A 30 17.56 -16.44 4.18
N PHE A 31 17.35 -15.34 3.44
CA PHE A 31 16.24 -14.43 3.60
C PHE A 31 15.76 -13.97 2.24
N ALA A 32 14.48 -14.20 1.96
CA ALA A 32 13.81 -13.75 0.75
C ALA A 32 12.56 -12.96 1.14
N PHE A 33 12.29 -11.88 0.41
CA PHE A 33 11.14 -11.01 0.64
C PHE A 33 10.47 -10.69 -0.68
N GLY A 34 9.18 -11.03 -0.78
CA GLY A 34 8.32 -10.74 -1.93
C GLY A 34 7.08 -9.98 -1.48
N ARG A 35 6.56 -9.11 -2.34
CA ARG A 35 5.39 -8.28 -2.05
C ARG A 35 4.30 -8.49 -3.09
N PHE A 36 3.31 -9.32 -2.76
CA PHE A 36 2.10 -9.53 -3.56
C PHE A 36 1.20 -8.28 -3.50
N MET A 37 0.83 -7.73 -4.65
CA MET A 37 0.20 -6.42 -4.79
C MET A 37 -1.20 -6.46 -5.38
N ALA A 38 -1.64 -7.58 -5.98
CA ALA A 38 -2.93 -7.65 -6.67
C ALA A 38 -4.11 -7.23 -5.77
N LEU A 39 -4.13 -7.71 -4.53
CA LEU A 39 -5.17 -7.35 -3.57
C LEU A 39 -5.14 -5.85 -3.19
N ALA A 40 -3.94 -5.31 -2.93
CA ALA A 40 -3.80 -3.90 -2.58
C ALA A 40 -4.19 -2.98 -3.75
N ASN A 41 -3.86 -3.37 -4.99
CA ASN A 41 -4.27 -2.66 -6.20
C ASN A 41 -5.80 -2.64 -6.33
N ALA A 42 -6.44 -3.80 -6.20
CA ALA A 42 -7.91 -3.90 -6.31
C ALA A 42 -8.62 -3.10 -5.23
N LEU A 43 -8.09 -3.07 -4.00
CA LEU A 43 -8.66 -2.29 -2.91
C LEU A 43 -8.39 -0.77 -3.01
N GLY A 44 -7.60 -0.32 -3.99
CA GLY A 44 -7.20 1.09 -4.12
C GLY A 44 -6.25 1.55 -3.01
N TRP A 45 -5.49 0.62 -2.41
CA TRP A 45 -4.57 0.90 -1.30
C TRP A 45 -3.18 1.35 -1.78
N VAL A 46 -2.94 1.29 -3.08
CA VAL A 46 -1.67 1.68 -3.68
C VAL A 46 -1.80 3.11 -4.16
N THR A 47 -1.12 4.03 -3.47
CA THR A 47 -1.02 5.41 -3.94
C THR A 47 -0.02 5.47 -5.10
N PRO A 48 -0.43 5.90 -6.31
CA PRO A 48 0.50 6.15 -7.40
C PRO A 48 1.53 7.17 -6.94
N ARG A 49 2.81 6.96 -7.26
CA ARG A 49 3.77 8.07 -7.10
C ARG A 49 3.36 9.16 -8.08
N ALA A 50 3.15 10.37 -7.57
CA ALA A 50 2.98 11.53 -8.43
C ALA A 50 4.21 11.65 -9.34
N SER A 51 4.00 11.53 -10.65
CA SER A 51 5.01 11.95 -11.62
C SER A 51 5.11 13.47 -11.53
N SER A 52 6.30 14.05 -11.65
CA SER A 52 6.53 15.50 -11.51
C SER A 52 5.73 16.36 -12.49
N ASP A 53 5.20 15.74 -13.55
CA ASP A 53 4.38 16.38 -14.60
C ASP A 53 2.86 16.23 -14.39
N GLN A 54 2.42 15.49 -13.37
CA GLN A 54 0.99 15.26 -13.14
C GLN A 54 0.45 16.36 -12.22
N LEU A 55 -0.39 17.24 -12.77
CA LEU A 55 -1.26 18.14 -12.00
C LEU A 55 -1.87 17.34 -10.84
N ALA A 56 -1.75 17.88 -9.62
CA ALA A 56 -2.26 17.24 -8.41
C ALA A 56 -3.68 16.74 -8.69
N PRO A 57 -3.98 15.44 -8.44
CA PRO A 57 -5.31 14.92 -8.67
C PRO A 57 -6.32 15.81 -7.91
N PRO A 58 -7.51 16.06 -8.48
CA PRO A 58 -8.53 16.82 -7.79
C PRO A 58 -8.70 16.22 -6.39
N ILE A 59 -8.74 17.08 -5.37
CA ILE A 59 -8.89 16.65 -3.98
C ILE A 59 -10.27 16.01 -3.87
N THR A 60 -10.34 14.69 -4.07
CA THR A 60 -11.55 13.92 -3.82
C THR A 60 -11.80 13.99 -2.33
N THR A 61 -12.96 14.49 -1.91
CA THR A 61 -13.31 14.58 -0.48
C THR A 61 -13.87 13.26 0.07
N THR A 62 -14.20 12.33 -0.83
CA THR A 62 -14.81 11.04 -0.54
C THR A 62 -13.87 9.90 -0.87
N VAL A 63 -13.87 8.87 -0.02
CA VAL A 63 -13.19 7.60 -0.31
C VAL A 63 -14.10 6.77 -1.20
N ASP A 64 -13.57 6.25 -2.31
CA ASP A 64 -14.33 5.37 -3.19
C ASP A 64 -14.83 4.13 -2.42
N PRO A 65 -16.03 3.61 -2.74
CA PRO A 65 -16.51 2.39 -2.12
C PRO A 65 -15.53 1.24 -2.37
N LEU A 66 -15.43 0.32 -1.40
CA LEU A 66 -14.64 -0.90 -1.61
C LEU A 66 -15.27 -1.72 -2.75
N PRO A 67 -14.45 -2.41 -3.56
CA PRO A 67 -14.98 -3.36 -4.53
C PRO A 67 -15.88 -4.41 -3.86
N PRO A 68 -16.96 -4.85 -4.54
CA PRO A 68 -17.79 -5.94 -4.06
C PRO A 68 -16.98 -7.21 -3.77
N ARG A 69 -17.47 -8.05 -2.85
CA ARG A 69 -16.79 -9.29 -2.45
C ARG A 69 -16.62 -10.24 -3.63
N GLU A 70 -17.57 -10.24 -4.55
CA GLU A 70 -17.60 -11.06 -5.75
C GLU A 70 -16.39 -10.77 -6.66
N GLU A 71 -15.99 -9.51 -6.75
CA GLU A 71 -14.81 -9.07 -7.49
C GLU A 71 -13.50 -9.42 -6.77
N LEU A 72 -13.50 -9.39 -5.43
CA LEU A 72 -12.32 -9.72 -4.62
C LEU A 72 -12.07 -11.23 -4.48
N THR A 73 -13.12 -12.05 -4.61
CA THR A 73 -13.05 -13.51 -4.47
C THR A 73 -11.99 -14.16 -5.37
N PRO A 74 -11.93 -13.91 -6.70
CA PRO A 74 -10.88 -14.48 -7.54
C PRO A 74 -9.47 -14.02 -7.17
N ILE A 75 -9.32 -12.77 -6.72
CA ILE A 75 -8.02 -12.22 -6.30
C ILE A 75 -7.53 -12.91 -5.03
N LEU A 76 -8.41 -13.08 -4.04
CA LEU A 76 -8.10 -13.79 -2.80
C LEU A 76 -7.78 -15.27 -3.06
N SER A 77 -8.52 -15.91 -3.98
CA SER A 77 -8.26 -17.29 -4.40
C SER A 77 -6.87 -17.44 -5.05
N ASN A 78 -6.52 -16.52 -5.94
CA ASN A 78 -5.19 -16.48 -6.56
C ASN A 78 -4.07 -16.23 -5.55
N LEU A 79 -4.26 -15.29 -4.63
CA LEU A 79 -3.30 -15.05 -3.55
C LEU A 79 -3.09 -16.31 -2.71
N ASN A 80 -4.17 -17.00 -2.33
CA ASN A 80 -4.09 -18.25 -1.57
C ASN A 80 -3.33 -19.33 -2.36
N ARG A 81 -3.60 -19.47 -3.66
CA ARG A 81 -2.87 -20.40 -4.55
C ARG A 81 -1.37 -20.08 -4.58
N HIS A 82 -0.98 -18.81 -4.71
CA HIS A 82 0.42 -18.41 -4.72
C HIS A 82 1.12 -18.68 -3.39
N LEU A 83 0.47 -18.35 -2.26
CA LEU A 83 1.01 -18.60 -0.93
C LEU A 83 1.18 -20.09 -0.64
N ALA A 84 0.21 -20.92 -1.06
CA ALA A 84 0.28 -22.37 -0.92
C ALA A 84 1.42 -22.98 -1.76
N ALA A 85 1.58 -22.52 -3.00
CA ALA A 85 2.67 -22.95 -3.87
C ALA A 85 4.04 -22.58 -3.29
N LEU A 86 4.19 -21.34 -2.81
CA LEU A 86 5.42 -20.89 -2.16
C LEU A 86 5.73 -21.72 -0.91
N HIS A 87 4.77 -21.86 0.01
CA HIS A 87 4.94 -22.64 1.24
C HIS A 87 5.33 -24.10 0.97
N THR A 88 4.78 -24.70 -0.09
CA THR A 88 5.11 -26.08 -0.50
C THR A 88 6.56 -26.21 -0.99
N ALA A 89 7.09 -25.18 -1.64
CA ALA A 89 8.45 -25.16 -2.15
C ALA A 89 9.51 -24.79 -1.08
N LEU A 90 9.10 -24.29 0.08
CA LEU A 90 10.04 -23.94 1.15
C LEU A 90 10.72 -25.19 1.72
N PRO A 91 12.03 -25.14 2.00
CA PRO A 91 12.71 -26.17 2.77
C PRO A 91 12.06 -26.41 4.14
N THR A 92 12.32 -27.58 4.72
CA THR A 92 11.93 -27.84 6.11
C THR A 92 12.65 -26.88 7.04
N ARG A 93 12.01 -26.54 8.16
CA ARG A 93 12.50 -25.58 9.17
C ARG A 93 12.66 -24.14 8.67
N THR A 94 12.01 -23.76 7.56
CA THR A 94 11.94 -22.36 7.12
C THR A 94 10.85 -21.59 7.89
N ALA A 95 11.20 -20.42 8.42
CA ALA A 95 10.21 -19.48 8.94
C ALA A 95 9.49 -18.79 7.78
N PHE A 96 8.17 -18.93 7.74
CA PHE A 96 7.31 -18.29 6.75
C PHE A 96 6.46 -17.21 7.43
N VAL A 97 6.70 -15.97 7.03
CA VAL A 97 6.03 -14.78 7.58
C VAL A 97 5.19 -14.13 6.49
N ILE A 98 3.89 -14.00 6.74
CA ILE A 98 2.98 -13.21 5.94
C ILE A 98 2.57 -12.03 6.80
N PHE A 99 2.77 -10.81 6.33
CA PHE A 99 2.30 -9.64 7.06
C PHE A 99 1.74 -8.58 6.11
N THR A 100 0.80 -7.79 6.60
CA THR A 100 0.32 -6.59 5.92
C THR A 100 0.98 -5.38 6.58
N GLY A 101 1.51 -4.46 5.77
CA GLY A 101 2.17 -3.26 6.30
C GLY A 101 1.20 -2.26 6.95
N HIS A 102 -0.07 -2.28 6.53
CA HIS A 102 -1.15 -1.40 6.97
C HIS A 102 -2.52 -2.03 6.67
N SER A 103 -3.59 -1.45 7.20
CA SER A 103 -4.98 -1.70 6.78
C SER A 103 -5.41 -0.66 5.74
N ASP A 104 -6.70 -0.34 5.61
CA ASP A 104 -7.19 0.65 4.65
C ASP A 104 -6.54 2.04 4.85
N PRO A 105 -5.67 2.50 3.92
CA PRO A 105 -4.99 3.77 4.05
C PRO A 105 -5.76 4.92 3.36
N ARG A 106 -6.88 4.64 2.67
CA ARG A 106 -7.46 5.59 1.70
C ARG A 106 -7.92 6.89 2.36
N ARG A 107 -8.59 6.82 3.52
CA ARG A 107 -9.01 8.01 4.27
C ARG A 107 -7.81 8.82 4.77
N MET A 108 -6.79 8.15 5.28
CA MET A 108 -5.56 8.78 5.73
C MET A 108 -4.83 9.48 4.57
N SER A 109 -4.67 8.81 3.43
CA SER A 109 -4.07 9.37 2.22
C SER A 109 -4.82 10.60 1.70
N LEU A 110 -6.16 10.55 1.72
CA LEU A 110 -7.02 11.67 1.31
C LEU A 110 -6.83 12.90 2.20
N LEU A 111 -6.90 12.70 3.52
CA LEU A 111 -6.71 13.79 4.49
C LEU A 111 -5.28 14.35 4.44
N ASN A 112 -4.28 13.49 4.23
CA ASN A 112 -2.90 13.91 4.07
C ASN A 112 -2.71 14.73 2.77
N ALA A 113 -3.38 14.36 1.67
CA ALA A 113 -3.38 15.14 0.44
C ALA A 113 -4.04 16.52 0.64
N LYS A 114 -5.18 16.58 1.34
CA LYS A 114 -5.85 17.84 1.71
C LYS A 114 -4.92 18.75 2.54
N LYS A 115 -4.27 18.20 3.57
CA LYS A 115 -3.28 18.91 4.39
C LYS A 115 -2.13 19.46 3.56
N ASN A 116 -1.53 18.61 2.72
CA ASN A 116 -0.39 18.99 1.88
C ASN A 116 -0.74 20.09 0.88
N ALA A 117 -1.94 20.03 0.27
CA ALA A 117 -2.42 21.07 -0.64
C ALA A 117 -2.60 22.41 0.08
N PHE A 118 -3.21 22.40 1.26
CA PHE A 118 -3.39 23.60 2.09
C PHE A 118 -2.05 24.20 2.54
N GLU A 119 -1.14 23.39 3.08
CA GLU A 119 0.19 23.84 3.51
C GLU A 119 1.03 24.36 2.35
N SER A 120 0.97 23.69 1.19
CA SER A 120 1.69 24.13 -0.02
C SER A 120 1.18 25.49 -0.51
N ALA A 121 -0.14 25.70 -0.48
CA ALA A 121 -0.74 26.98 -0.84
C ALA A 121 -0.29 28.12 0.10
N LEU A 122 -0.25 27.88 1.42
CA LEU A 122 0.27 28.85 2.39
C LEU A 122 1.77 29.12 2.19
N LYS A 123 2.58 28.08 1.99
CA LYS A 123 4.03 28.20 1.72
C LYS A 123 4.32 28.96 0.42
N SER A 124 3.42 28.91 -0.56
CA SER A 124 3.52 29.67 -1.81
C SER A 124 3.20 31.16 -1.66
N GLY A 125 2.90 31.65 -0.44
CA GLY A 125 2.63 33.06 -0.16
C GLY A 125 1.19 33.51 -0.45
N LYS A 126 0.26 32.58 -0.69
CA LYS A 126 -1.16 32.91 -0.86
C LYS A 126 -1.77 33.35 0.47
N THR A 127 -2.59 34.38 0.44
CA THR A 127 -3.32 34.83 1.64
C THR A 127 -4.40 33.82 2.03
N PRO A 128 -4.84 33.78 3.30
CA PRO A 128 -5.93 32.90 3.73
C PRO A 128 -7.21 33.00 2.87
N GLU A 129 -7.53 34.20 2.40
CA GLU A 129 -8.69 34.46 1.52
C GLU A 129 -8.50 33.81 0.14
N GLN A 130 -7.29 33.88 -0.42
CA GLN A 130 -6.95 33.23 -1.69
C GLN A 130 -6.96 31.71 -1.57
N VAL A 131 -6.48 31.17 -0.45
CA VAL A 131 -6.53 29.72 -0.17
C VAL A 131 -7.98 29.25 -0.04
N THR A 132 -8.82 30.02 0.66
CA THR A 132 -10.26 29.74 0.79
C THR A 132 -10.98 29.82 -0.54
N ALA A 133 -10.64 30.80 -1.40
CA ALA A 133 -11.18 30.93 -2.74
C ALA A 133 -10.83 29.73 -3.67
N LEU A 134 -9.75 29.01 -3.36
CA LEU A 134 -9.37 27.75 -4.02
C LEU A 134 -10.10 26.53 -3.46
N GLY A 135 -11.03 26.71 -2.52
CA GLY A 135 -11.74 25.63 -1.84
C GLY A 135 -10.85 24.82 -0.87
N LEU A 136 -9.65 25.31 -0.57
CA LEU A 136 -8.71 24.66 0.34
C LEU A 136 -9.00 25.12 1.76
N SER A 137 -9.26 24.17 2.65
CA SER A 137 -9.41 24.42 4.08
C SER A 137 -8.72 23.30 4.86
N TRP A 138 -8.18 23.63 6.03
CA TRP A 138 -7.66 22.64 6.96
C TRP A 138 -8.06 23.06 8.37
N THR A 139 -8.87 22.23 9.03
CA THR A 139 -9.46 22.52 10.34
C THR A 139 -8.90 21.62 11.43
N MET A 140 -9.18 21.96 12.69
CA MET A 140 -8.88 21.07 13.82
C MET A 140 -9.63 19.73 13.73
N SER A 141 -10.84 19.73 13.15
CA SER A 141 -11.57 18.49 12.90
C SER A 141 -10.86 17.62 11.87
N ASP A 142 -10.34 18.21 10.78
CA ASP A 142 -9.57 17.48 9.77
C ASP A 142 -8.29 16.86 10.36
N ALA A 143 -7.65 17.59 11.29
CA ALA A 143 -6.47 17.09 12.00
C ALA A 143 -6.80 15.86 12.86
N ARG A 144 -7.89 15.91 13.63
CA ARG A 144 -8.36 14.78 14.44
C ARG A 144 -8.77 13.59 13.57
N ASP A 145 -9.51 13.83 12.50
CA ASP A 145 -9.88 12.80 11.53
C ASP A 145 -8.64 12.11 10.94
N LEU A 146 -7.58 12.88 10.67
CA LEU A 146 -6.33 12.35 10.13
C LEU A 146 -5.62 11.47 11.15
N GLU A 147 -5.60 11.86 12.42
CA GLU A 147 -5.05 11.05 13.51
C GLU A 147 -5.79 9.72 13.63
N GLU A 148 -7.13 9.76 13.68
CA GLU A 148 -7.98 8.56 13.76
C GLU A 148 -7.78 7.63 12.54
N ALA A 149 -7.75 8.21 11.33
CA ALA A 149 -7.50 7.45 10.10
C ALA A 149 -6.08 6.86 10.05
N THR A 150 -5.09 7.55 10.62
CA THR A 150 -3.72 7.06 10.72
C THR A 150 -3.64 5.88 11.67
N GLU A 151 -4.27 5.96 12.84
CA GLU A 151 -4.31 4.86 13.80
C GLU A 151 -5.05 3.63 13.27
N LEU A 152 -6.10 3.84 12.45
CA LEU A 152 -6.71 2.73 11.71
C LEU A 152 -5.71 2.13 10.73
N ALA A 153 -5.15 2.95 9.82
CA ALA A 153 -4.23 2.48 8.79
C ALA A 153 -3.01 1.73 9.35
N ARG A 154 -2.51 2.09 10.54
CA ARG A 154 -1.39 1.40 11.21
C ARG A 154 -1.69 -0.05 11.61
N ARG A 155 -2.96 -0.46 11.63
CA ARG A 155 -3.34 -1.83 11.99
C ARG A 155 -2.92 -2.78 10.87
N GLY A 156 -2.07 -3.75 11.19
CA GLY A 156 -1.65 -4.79 10.27
C GLY A 156 -2.03 -6.17 10.77
N LEU A 157 -1.94 -7.16 9.88
CA LEU A 157 -2.01 -8.57 10.23
C LEU A 157 -0.63 -9.18 10.08
N MET A 158 -0.31 -10.15 10.93
CA MET A 158 0.89 -10.97 10.80
C MET A 158 0.54 -12.43 11.08
N PHE A 159 0.95 -13.30 10.17
CA PHE A 159 0.92 -14.74 10.31
C PHE A 159 2.37 -15.22 10.27
N LEU A 160 2.73 -16.04 11.25
CA LEU A 160 4.05 -16.66 11.36
C LEU A 160 3.84 -18.16 11.49
N GLY A 161 4.53 -18.92 10.65
CA GLY A 161 4.59 -20.37 10.75
C GLY A 161 6.00 -20.87 10.47
N ILE A 162 6.35 -22.03 11.03
CA ILE A 162 7.59 -22.73 10.67
C ILE A 162 7.19 -23.94 9.83
N LYS A 163 7.76 -24.05 8.62
CA LYS A 163 7.55 -25.21 7.76
C LYS A 163 8.12 -26.45 8.44
N GLN A 164 7.28 -27.47 8.63
CA GLN A 164 7.71 -28.79 9.07
C GLN A 164 8.33 -29.58 7.93
#